data_AF-A0A2H0NZV3-F1
#
_entry.id   AF-A0A2H0NZV3-F1
#
_cell.length_a   1.000
_cell.length_b   1.000
_cell.length_c   1.000
_cell.angle_alpha   90.00
_cell.angle_beta   90.00
_cell.angle_gamma   90.00
#
_symmetry.space_group_name_H-M   'P 1'
#
loop_
_entity.id
_entity.type
_entity.pdbx_description
1 polymer ?
#
loop_
_entity_poly.entity_id
_entity_poly.type
_entity_poly.pdbx_seq_one_letter_code
_entity_poly.pdbx_strand_id
1 'polypeptide(L)'
;LFIPKSSFQVLFMPLPGLYPLEGKPGRILAAAENLILLTIFALGVAGAARSGLEPRRMGLLLFFAAMAAGSSLLEFDLGSAGRHKLMYLPMFFPFAAEEALRLIRGKEPA
;
A
#
# COMPACT_ATOMS: atom_id res chain seq x y z
N LEU A 1 -17.13 -11.15 17.36
CA LEU A 1 -15.82 -10.53 17.08
C LEU A 1 -15.95 -9.79 15.75
N PHE A 2 -16.03 -8.45 15.75
CA PHE A 2 -16.06 -7.68 14.50
C PHE A 2 -14.63 -7.61 13.98
N ILE A 3 -14.27 -8.50 13.04
CA ILE A 3 -13.02 -8.36 12.30
C ILE A 3 -13.31 -7.35 11.20
N PRO A 4 -12.66 -6.17 11.19
CA PRO A 4 -12.85 -5.19 10.13
C PRO A 4 -12.67 -5.88 8.77
N LYS A 5 -13.61 -5.67 7.84
CA LYS A 5 -13.57 -6.28 6.50
C LYS A 5 -12.27 -5.91 5.78
N SER A 6 -11.67 -4.77 6.12
CA SER A 6 -10.31 -4.36 5.73
C SER A 6 -9.21 -5.35 6.17
N SER A 7 -9.25 -5.86 7.40
CA SER A 7 -8.35 -6.94 7.85
C SER A 7 -8.61 -8.24 7.08
N PHE A 8 -9.88 -8.55 6.80
CA PHE A 8 -10.25 -9.66 5.92
C PHE A 8 -9.71 -9.44 4.49
N GLN A 9 -9.85 -8.25 3.92
CA GLN A 9 -9.35 -7.94 2.57
C GLN A 9 -7.85 -8.01 2.46
N VAL A 10 -7.08 -7.62 3.48
CA VAL A 10 -5.61 -7.80 3.46
C VAL A 10 -5.26 -9.29 3.49
N LEU A 11 -5.98 -10.08 4.30
CA LEU A 11 -5.77 -11.54 4.41
C LEU A 11 -6.27 -12.32 3.18
N PHE A 12 -7.21 -11.75 2.42
CA PHE A 12 -7.90 -12.38 1.29
C PHE A 12 -7.76 -11.58 -0.02
N MET A 13 -6.79 -10.68 -0.10
CA MET A 13 -6.40 -10.02 -1.34
C MET A 13 -5.99 -11.12 -2.33
N PRO A 14 -6.43 -11.09 -3.59
CA PRO A 14 -5.86 -11.97 -4.59
C PRO A 14 -4.37 -11.62 -4.67
N LEU A 15 -3.55 -12.47 -4.07
CA LEU A 15 -2.11 -12.52 -4.21
C LEU A 15 -1.79 -13.84 -4.91
N PRO A 16 -0.75 -13.90 -5.75
CA PRO A 16 -0.32 -15.16 -6.32
C PRO A 16 -0.07 -16.19 -5.21
N GLY A 17 -0.68 -17.38 -5.35
CA GLY A 17 -0.59 -18.46 -4.38
C GLY A 17 -1.73 -18.53 -3.35
N LEU A 18 -2.55 -17.48 -3.18
CA LEU A 18 -3.70 -17.51 -2.26
C LEU A 18 -5.02 -17.93 -2.92
N TYR A 19 -5.10 -17.85 -4.26
CA TYR A 19 -6.31 -18.20 -5.02
C TYR A 19 -5.97 -18.86 -6.36
N PRO A 20 -6.85 -19.73 -6.88
CA PRO A 20 -6.77 -20.19 -8.26
C PRO A 20 -6.88 -19.00 -9.22
N LEU A 21 -5.79 -18.75 -9.94
CA LEU A 21 -5.67 -17.70 -10.96
C LEU A 21 -5.92 -18.23 -12.39
N GLU A 22 -5.83 -19.55 -12.58
CA GLU A 22 -5.95 -20.19 -13.89
C GLU A 22 -7.31 -19.91 -14.54
N GLY A 23 -7.29 -19.55 -15.83
CA GLY A 23 -8.50 -19.29 -16.64
C GLY A 23 -9.27 -18.03 -16.26
N LYS A 24 -8.77 -17.19 -15.35
CA LYS A 24 -9.49 -15.99 -14.85
C LYS A 24 -8.63 -14.73 -14.98
N PRO A 25 -8.61 -14.07 -16.16
CA PRO A 25 -7.73 -12.92 -16.41
C PRO A 25 -7.96 -11.75 -15.43
N GLY A 26 -9.20 -11.51 -15.00
CA GLY A 26 -9.49 -10.50 -13.98
C GLY A 26 -8.83 -10.76 -12.63
N ARG A 27 -8.64 -12.04 -12.25
CA ARG A 27 -7.94 -12.40 -11.01
C ARG A 27 -6.43 -12.23 -11.13
N ILE A 28 -5.88 -12.51 -12.32
CA ILE A 28 -4.47 -12.28 -12.61
C ILE A 28 -4.15 -10.78 -12.54
N LEU A 29 -4.97 -9.94 -13.17
CA LEU A 29 -4.80 -8.49 -13.14
C LEU A 29 -4.93 -7.93 -11.73
N ALA A 30 -5.95 -8.36 -10.98
CA ALA A 30 -6.12 -7.95 -9.58
C ALA A 30 -4.94 -8.40 -8.70
N ALA A 31 -4.36 -9.58 -8.96
CA ALA A 31 -3.19 -10.06 -8.26
C ALA A 31 -1.92 -9.26 -8.57
N ALA A 32 -1.72 -8.90 -9.84
CA ALA A 32 -0.63 -8.03 -10.25
C ALA A 32 -0.77 -6.63 -9.63
N GLU A 33 -1.98 -6.05 -9.65
CA GLU A 33 -2.27 -4.75 -9.03
C GLU A 33 -1.97 -4.77 -7.52
N ASN A 34 -2.44 -5.78 -6.79
CA ASN A 34 -2.17 -5.89 -5.36
C ASN A 34 -0.68 -6.08 -5.06
N LEU A 35 0.06 -6.82 -5.88
CA LEU A 35 1.52 -6.95 -5.72
C LEU A 35 2.24 -5.61 -5.91
N ILE A 36 1.83 -4.82 -6.90
CA ILE A 36 2.40 -3.48 -7.13
C ILE A 36 2.11 -2.59 -5.93
N LEU A 37 0.85 -2.55 -5.46
CA LEU A 37 0.46 -1.76 -4.30
C LEU A 37 1.20 -2.19 -3.04
N LEU A 38 1.36 -3.50 -2.82
CA LEU A 38 2.12 -4.04 -1.68
C LEU A 38 3.59 -3.66 -1.76
N THR A 39 4.19 -3.69 -2.96
CA THR A 39 5.59 -3.28 -3.17
C THR A 39 5.79 -1.80 -2.89
N ILE A 40 4.89 -0.94 -3.39
CA ILE A 40 4.92 0.51 -3.12
C ILE A 40 4.75 0.76 -1.62
N PHE A 41 3.84 0.04 -0.97
CA PHE A 41 3.65 0.14 0.47
C PHE A 41 4.90 -0.30 1.25
N ALA A 42 5.51 -1.42 0.90
CA ALA A 42 6.74 -1.88 1.55
C ALA A 42 7.89 -0.88 1.37
N LEU A 43 8.06 -0.33 0.16
CA LEU A 43 9.05 0.72 -0.11
C LEU A 43 8.77 1.99 0.70
N GLY A 44 7.52 2.42 0.78
CA GLY A 44 7.17 3.61 1.56
C GLY A 44 7.33 3.40 3.06
N VAL A 45 7.06 2.21 3.60
CA VAL A 45 7.35 1.89 5.01
C VAL A 45 8.85 1.89 5.25
N ALA A 46 9.64 1.29 4.36
CA ALA A 46 11.09 1.29 4.45
C ALA A 46 11.67 2.72 4.36
N GLY A 47 11.17 3.54 3.43
CA GLY A 47 11.53 4.94 3.30
C GLY A 47 11.14 5.77 4.51
N ALA A 48 9.94 5.57 5.06
CA ALA A 48 9.46 6.22 6.27
C ALA A 48 10.30 5.84 7.51
N ALA A 49 10.66 4.56 7.65
CA ALA A 49 11.48 4.08 8.77
C ALA A 49 12.93 4.57 8.70
N ARG A 50 13.45 4.83 7.50
CA ARG A 50 14.82 5.32 7.27
C ARG A 50 14.92 6.84 7.21
N SER A 51 13.80 7.53 7.01
CA SER A 51 13.79 8.98 6.94
C SER A 51 13.82 9.59 8.35
N GLY A 52 14.52 10.72 8.47
CA GLY A 52 14.55 11.47 9.73
C GLY A 52 13.17 12.00 10.11
N LEU A 53 12.95 12.25 11.42
CA LEU A 53 11.71 12.76 11.98
C LEU A 53 11.50 14.27 11.72
N GLU A 54 11.63 14.71 10.48
CA GLU A 54 11.29 16.09 10.11
C GLU A 54 9.79 16.34 10.34
N PRO A 55 9.39 17.49 10.92
CA PRO A 55 7.98 17.78 11.22
C PRO A 55 7.05 17.66 9.99
N ARG A 56 7.54 18.02 8.80
CA ARG A 56 6.77 17.91 7.54
C ARG A 56 6.49 16.44 7.17
N ARG A 57 7.49 15.57 7.29
CA ARG A 57 7.36 14.13 7.01
C ARG A 57 6.45 13.46 8.02
N MET A 58 6.58 13.83 9.29
CA MET A 58 5.71 13.35 10.35
C MET A 58 4.25 13.77 10.12
N GLY A 59 4.01 15.01 9.67
CA GLY A 59 2.68 15.46 9.26
C GLY A 59 2.07 14.61 8.14
N LEU A 60 2.84 14.27 7.10
CA LEU A 60 2.40 13.39 6.02
C LEU A 60 2.08 11.97 6.51
N LEU A 61 2.92 11.40 7.38
CA LEU A 61 2.70 10.07 7.96
C LEU A 61 1.46 10.02 8.85
N LEU A 62 1.29 11.02 9.72
CA LEU A 62 0.11 11.14 10.58
C LEU A 62 -1.16 11.33 9.77
N PHE A 63 -1.12 12.16 8.72
CA PHE A 63 -2.24 12.35 7.82
C PHE A 63 -2.60 11.05 7.07
N PHE A 64 -1.59 10.36 6.51
CA PHE A 64 -1.79 9.06 5.90
C PHE A 64 -2.39 8.05 6.89
N ALA A 65 -1.87 7.98 8.11
CA ALA A 65 -2.37 7.08 9.15
C ALA A 65 -3.81 7.41 9.56
N ALA A 66 -4.14 8.69 9.71
CA ALA A 66 -5.51 9.14 10.02
C ALA A 66 -6.49 8.81 8.90
N MET A 67 -6.10 8.99 7.64
CA MET A 67 -6.91 8.63 6.48
C MET A 67 -7.06 7.12 6.31
N ALA A 68 -5.98 6.35 6.53
CA ALA A 68 -6.01 4.89 6.50
C ALA A 68 -6.89 4.32 7.63
N ALA A 69 -6.73 4.84 8.85
CA ALA A 69 -7.57 4.48 9.99
C ALA A 69 -9.04 4.85 9.71
N GLY A 70 -9.31 6.09 9.30
CA GLY A 70 -10.65 6.57 8.97
C GLY A 70 -11.31 5.73 7.88
N SER A 71 -10.61 5.44 6.78
CA SER A 71 -11.12 4.59 5.71
C SER A 71 -11.36 3.14 6.16
N SER A 72 -10.55 2.59 7.06
CA SER A 72 -10.76 1.25 7.62
C SER A 72 -11.93 1.16 8.60
N LEU A 73 -12.28 2.26 9.26
CA LEU A 73 -13.36 2.34 10.25
C LEU A 73 -14.71 2.73 9.64
N LEU A 74 -14.70 3.57 8.61
CA LEU A 74 -15.91 4.20 8.07
C LEU A 74 -16.48 3.50 6.83
N GLU A 75 -15.98 2.31 6.46
CA GLU A 75 -16.39 1.47 5.30
C GLU A 75 -17.67 1.98 4.61
N PHE A 76 -17.52 2.98 3.73
CA PHE A 76 -18.61 3.35 2.84
C PHE A 76 -18.74 2.20 1.87
N ASP A 77 -19.91 1.55 1.91
CA ASP A 77 -20.31 0.41 1.09
C ASP A 77 -20.38 0.80 -0.39
N LEU A 78 -19.21 1.05 -0.98
CA LEU A 78 -19.02 1.23 -2.40
C LEU A 78 -18.17 0.02 -2.78
N GLY A 79 -18.74 -0.90 -3.55
CA GLY A 79 -18.16 -2.18 -4.00
C GLY A 79 -16.87 -2.08 -4.84
N SER A 80 -15.98 -1.16 -4.49
CA SER A 80 -14.68 -0.90 -5.08
C SER A 80 -13.69 -0.58 -3.95
N ALA A 81 -13.32 -1.64 -3.22
CA ALA A 81 -12.24 -1.58 -2.24
C ALA A 81 -10.86 -1.26 -2.87
N GLY A 82 -10.74 -1.30 -4.20
CA GLY A 82 -9.57 -0.83 -4.94
C GLY A 82 -9.50 0.70 -5.03
N ARG A 83 -10.62 1.40 -5.23
CA ARG A 83 -10.64 2.86 -5.46
C ARG A 83 -10.18 3.69 -4.26
N HIS A 84 -10.42 3.20 -3.05
CA HIS A 84 -10.06 3.92 -1.83
C HIS A 84 -8.56 3.84 -1.57
N LYS A 85 -7.93 2.69 -1.83
CA LYS A 85 -6.48 2.48 -1.70
C LYS A 85 -5.66 3.52 -2.49
N LEU A 86 -6.17 3.96 -3.64
CA LEU A 86 -5.51 4.92 -4.51
C LEU A 86 -5.64 6.39 -4.05
N MET A 87 -6.63 6.74 -3.23
CA MET A 87 -6.86 8.16 -2.86
C MET A 87 -5.82 8.69 -1.88
N TYR A 88 -5.35 7.85 -0.96
CA TYR A 88 -4.39 8.25 0.07
C TYR A 88 -2.97 7.71 -0.20
N LEU A 89 -2.79 6.79 -1.16
CA LEU A 89 -1.47 6.36 -1.61
C LEU A 89 -0.55 7.53 -2.00
N PRO A 90 -0.99 8.59 -2.73
CA PRO A 90 -0.15 9.73 -3.14
C PRO A 90 0.62 10.40 -2.00
N MET A 91 0.09 10.41 -0.78
CA MET A 91 0.77 10.99 0.39
C MET A 91 1.92 10.12 0.90
N PHE A 92 1.92 8.84 0.51
CA PHE A 92 2.93 7.85 0.85
C PHE A 92 3.99 7.67 -0.24
N PHE A 93 3.72 8.13 -1.48
CA PHE A 93 4.65 8.06 -2.61
C PHE A 93 6.03 8.70 -2.34
N PRO A 94 6.16 9.85 -1.65
CA PRO A 94 7.47 10.45 -1.41
C PRO A 94 8.43 9.50 -0.69
N PHE A 95 7.94 8.76 0.31
CA PHE A 95 8.75 7.78 1.04
C PHE A 95 9.12 6.58 0.16
N ALA A 96 8.17 6.09 -0.64
CA ALA A 96 8.43 4.96 -1.54
C ALA A 96 9.42 5.34 -2.65
N ALA A 97 9.32 6.55 -3.19
CA ALA A 97 10.21 7.08 -4.20
C ALA A 97 11.63 7.30 -3.66
N GLU A 98 11.76 7.83 -2.44
CA GLU A 98 13.07 8.00 -1.78
C GLU A 98 13.80 6.66 -1.62
N GLU A 99 13.11 5.63 -1.14
CA GLU A 99 13.69 4.30 -0.98
C GLU A 99 14.00 3.63 -2.33
N ALA A 100 13.11 3.77 -3.33
CA ALA A 100 13.35 3.25 -4.67
C ALA A 100 14.58 3.89 -5.32
N LEU A 101 14.72 5.21 -5.26
CA LEU A 101 15.88 5.94 -5.77
C LEU A 101 17.16 5.52 -5.05
N ARG A 102 17.09 5.30 -3.73
CA ARG A 102 18.23 4.81 -2.94
C ARG A 102 18.67 3.42 -3.41
N LEU A 103 17.74 2.50 -3.65
CA LEU A 103 18.06 1.14 -4.13
C LEU A 103 18.64 1.15 -5.56
N ILE A 104 18.20 2.07 -6.41
CA ILE A 104 18.73 2.24 -7.76
C ILE A 104 20.16 2.82 -7.71
N ARG A 105 20.39 3.85 -6.89
CA ARG A 105 21.70 4.53 -6.77
C ARG A 105 22.73 3.72 -5.99
N GLY A 106 22.31 2.97 -4.97
CA GLY A 106 23.17 2.08 -4.19
C GLY A 106 23.66 0.84 -4.94
N LYS A 107 23.28 0.70 -6.22
CA LYS A 107 23.77 -0.33 -7.14
C LYS A 107 24.88 0.16 -8.09
N GLU A 108 25.30 1.43 -8.02
CA GLU A 108 26.52 1.86 -8.74
C GLU A 108 27.74 1.23 -8.07
N PRO A 109 28.51 0.36 -8.77
CA PRO A 109 29.79 -0.10 -8.26
C PRO A 109 30.74 1.10 -8.20
N ALA A 110 31.40 1.26 -7.05
CA ALA A 110 32.54 2.18 -6.89
C ALA A 110 33.72 1.78 -7.79
#